data_AF-A0A1E5BXU6-F1
#
_entry.id   AF-A0A1E5BXU6-F1
#
_cell.length_a   1.000
_cell.length_b   1.000
_cell.length_c   1.000
_cell.angle_alpha   90.00
_cell.angle_beta   90.00
_cell.angle_gamma   90.00
#
_symmetry.space_group_name_H-M   'P 1'
#
loop_
_entity.id
_entity.type
_entity.pdbx_description
1 polymer ?
#
loop_
_entity_poly.entity_id
_entity_poly.type
_entity_poly.pdbx_seq_one_letter_code
_entity_poly.pdbx_strand_id
1 'polypeptide(L)'
;MVLTLLLVLVVVHVCVEFYLFPVIARRARHVYLSVLIESVLSLVVLYLLNIPLLWSLLGALFIGLSSVAISVWFRASPTGLRYLVVKQLLHFLVLLIVVLFVVESEERVAAKIVLDQTDWWMLFCWGTAYLLAMKPSSAAIALLLQNWTDEVTSTESSGTNKPLKDAGAYIGYFERILIVTFVLWGQLPGVALVLAAKSVFRFGDLKDHGSRMFTEYVMLGTFASALFGIGCGLLGGYLSKF
;
A
#
# COMPACT_ATOMS: atom_id res chain seq x y z
N MET A 1 -3.87 15.40 16.36
CA MET A 1 -5.15 14.93 15.77
C MET A 1 -5.10 14.76 14.28
N VAL A 2 -4.82 15.82 13.51
CA VAL A 2 -4.92 15.81 12.04
C VAL A 2 -4.10 14.67 11.42
N LEU A 3 -2.82 14.55 11.79
CA LEU A 3 -1.94 13.51 11.27
C LEU A 3 -2.44 12.09 11.64
N THR A 4 -2.81 11.87 12.90
CA THR A 4 -3.34 10.59 13.38
C THR A 4 -4.62 10.19 12.69
N LEU A 5 -5.59 11.10 12.62
CA LEU A 5 -6.86 10.84 11.97
C LEU A 5 -6.64 10.54 10.49
N LEU A 6 -5.80 11.33 9.80
CA LEU A 6 -5.44 11.09 8.41
C LEU A 6 -4.78 9.70 8.24
N LEU A 7 -3.82 9.36 9.09
CA LEU A 7 -3.12 8.08 8.99
C LEU A 7 -4.05 6.89 9.26
N VAL A 8 -4.93 6.97 10.26
CA VAL A 8 -5.92 5.93 10.54
C VAL A 8 -6.90 5.76 9.37
N LEU A 9 -7.39 6.85 8.80
CA LEU A 9 -8.26 6.79 7.61
C LEU A 9 -7.52 6.23 6.39
N VAL A 10 -6.24 6.59 6.20
CA VAL A 10 -5.39 5.99 5.15
C VAL A 10 -5.23 4.49 5.37
N VAL A 11 -5.02 4.03 6.61
CA VAL A 11 -4.93 2.59 6.92
C VAL A 11 -6.25 1.88 6.62
N VAL A 12 -7.40 2.45 7.00
CA VAL A 12 -8.72 1.91 6.65
C VAL A 12 -8.86 1.79 5.14
N HIS A 13 -8.56 2.85 4.42
CA HIS A 13 -8.62 2.90 2.96
C HIS A 13 -7.72 1.82 2.32
N VAL A 14 -6.45 1.70 2.75
CA VAL A 14 -5.52 0.70 2.20
C VAL A 14 -5.98 -0.73 2.54
N CYS A 15 -6.47 -0.98 3.75
CA CYS A 15 -7.05 -2.27 4.12
C CYS A 15 -8.23 -2.65 3.20
N VAL A 16 -9.19 -1.74 3.03
CA VAL A 16 -10.36 -2.01 2.18
C VAL A 16 -9.93 -2.19 0.72
N GLU A 17 -9.06 -1.31 0.22
CA GLU A 17 -8.72 -1.25 -1.19
C GLU A 17 -7.77 -2.38 -1.64
N PHE A 18 -6.77 -2.75 -0.83
CA PHE A 18 -5.76 -3.73 -1.23
C PHE A 18 -5.95 -5.11 -0.57
N TYR A 19 -6.53 -5.18 0.63
CA TYR A 19 -6.64 -6.43 1.37
C TYR A 19 -7.99 -7.10 1.23
N LEU A 20 -9.08 -6.35 1.48
CA LEU A 20 -10.44 -6.89 1.39
C LEU A 20 -10.91 -6.99 -0.07
N PHE A 21 -10.70 -5.94 -0.86
CA PHE A 21 -11.17 -5.86 -2.25
C PHE A 21 -10.03 -5.50 -3.21
N PRO A 22 -9.03 -6.38 -3.38
CA PRO A 22 -7.78 -6.05 -4.10
C PRO A 22 -8.05 -5.42 -5.48
N VAL A 23 -7.50 -4.22 -5.69
CA VAL A 23 -7.72 -3.38 -6.90
C VAL A 23 -7.55 -4.13 -8.20
N ILE A 24 -6.53 -4.98 -8.30
CA ILE A 24 -6.17 -5.70 -9.53
C ILE A 24 -7.17 -6.80 -9.88
N ALA A 25 -7.89 -7.36 -8.90
CA ALA A 25 -8.82 -8.48 -9.09
C ALA A 25 -10.28 -8.10 -8.78
N ARG A 26 -10.59 -6.80 -8.69
CA ARG A 26 -11.90 -6.32 -8.22
C ARG A 26 -12.97 -6.51 -9.30
N ARG A 27 -13.95 -7.39 -9.06
CA ARG A 27 -15.15 -7.53 -9.92
C ARG A 27 -16.09 -6.33 -9.75
N ALA A 28 -16.91 -6.05 -10.76
CA ALA A 28 -17.85 -4.92 -10.77
C ALA A 28 -18.78 -4.86 -9.54
N ARG A 29 -19.31 -6.01 -9.08
CA ARG A 29 -20.16 -6.08 -7.87
C ARG A 29 -19.43 -5.67 -6.59
N HIS A 30 -18.11 -5.88 -6.53
CA HIS A 30 -17.30 -5.55 -5.35
C HIS A 30 -16.99 -4.06 -5.24
N VAL A 31 -17.22 -3.25 -6.28
CA VAL A 31 -16.98 -1.79 -6.23
C VAL A 31 -17.89 -1.13 -5.20
N TYR A 32 -19.21 -1.32 -5.32
CA TYR A 32 -20.17 -0.72 -4.38
C TYR A 32 -19.99 -1.24 -2.95
N LEU A 33 -19.70 -2.54 -2.81
CA LEU A 33 -19.46 -3.14 -1.49
C LEU A 33 -18.19 -2.58 -0.84
N SER A 34 -17.12 -2.38 -1.62
CA SER A 34 -15.88 -1.79 -1.10
C SER A 34 -16.10 -0.36 -0.60
N VAL A 35 -16.85 0.45 -1.35
CA VAL A 35 -17.14 1.84 -0.97
C VAL A 35 -18.05 1.91 0.25
N LEU A 36 -19.05 1.03 0.34
CA LEU A 36 -19.92 0.95 1.52
C LEU A 36 -19.11 0.61 2.78
N ILE A 37 -18.25 -0.42 2.69
CA ILE A 37 -17.42 -0.84 3.82
C ILE A 37 -16.43 0.26 4.21
N GLU A 38 -15.80 0.92 3.23
CA GLU A 38 -14.89 2.05 3.48
C GLU A 38 -15.59 3.21 4.18
N SER A 39 -16.78 3.58 3.71
CA SER A 39 -17.58 4.67 4.31
C SER A 39 -18.01 4.32 5.74
N VAL A 40 -18.48 3.09 5.99
CA VAL A 40 -18.89 2.64 7.33
C VAL A 40 -17.70 2.58 8.28
N LEU A 41 -16.56 2.03 7.86
CA LEU A 41 -15.37 1.98 8.70
C LEU A 41 -14.83 3.40 9.00
N SER A 42 -14.88 4.30 8.02
CA SER A 42 -14.50 5.70 8.22
C SER A 42 -15.44 6.41 9.20
N LEU A 43 -16.75 6.16 9.14
CA LEU A 43 -17.72 6.67 10.12
C LEU A 43 -17.37 6.18 11.54
N VAL A 44 -17.10 4.88 11.69
CA VAL A 44 -16.72 4.30 12.98
C VAL A 44 -15.45 4.94 13.51
N VAL A 45 -14.42 5.11 12.68
CA VAL A 45 -13.16 5.78 13.07
C VAL A 45 -13.39 7.21 13.49
N LEU A 46 -14.14 8.00 12.71
CA LEU A 46 -14.43 9.40 13.04
C LEU A 46 -15.15 9.51 14.38
N TYR A 47 -16.18 8.68 14.59
CA TYR A 47 -16.94 8.65 15.84
C TYR A 47 -16.10 8.21 17.04
N LEU A 48 -15.28 7.15 16.91
CA LEU A 48 -14.40 6.67 17.98
C LEU A 48 -13.31 7.66 18.36
N LEU A 49 -12.92 8.54 17.43
CA LEU A 49 -11.97 9.63 17.67
C LEU A 49 -12.66 10.92 18.14
N ASN A 50 -13.86 10.81 18.71
CA ASN A 50 -14.66 11.89 19.31
C ASN A 50 -15.05 13.03 18.35
N ILE A 51 -15.07 12.78 17.03
CA ILE A 51 -15.67 13.74 16.11
C ILE A 51 -17.19 13.80 16.33
N PRO A 52 -17.80 14.99 16.43
CA PRO A 52 -19.25 15.12 16.60
C PRO A 52 -20.03 14.33 15.55
N LEU A 53 -21.11 13.67 15.97
CA LEU A 53 -21.85 12.71 15.12
C LEU A 53 -22.24 13.29 13.75
N LEU A 54 -22.69 14.55 13.71
CA LEU A 54 -23.04 15.24 12.47
C LEU A 54 -21.84 15.32 11.50
N TRP A 55 -20.68 15.75 11.98
CA TRP A 55 -19.47 15.85 11.17
C TRP A 55 -18.92 14.48 10.77
N SER A 56 -19.03 13.48 11.65
CA SER A 56 -18.69 12.08 11.34
C SER A 56 -19.55 11.54 10.19
N LEU A 57 -20.87 11.78 10.21
CA LEU A 57 -21.79 11.38 9.16
C LEU A 57 -21.51 12.10 7.84
N LEU A 58 -21.32 13.42 7.87
CA LEU A 58 -21.01 14.22 6.68
C LEU A 58 -19.66 13.81 6.07
N GLY A 59 -18.64 13.60 6.90
CA GLY A 59 -17.32 13.14 6.48
C GLY A 59 -17.38 11.75 5.83
N ALA A 60 -18.02 10.78 6.47
CA ALA A 60 -18.17 9.43 5.93
C ALA A 60 -18.98 9.40 4.62
N LEU A 61 -20.04 10.22 4.52
CA LEU A 61 -20.82 10.38 3.29
C LEU A 61 -19.96 10.97 2.17
N PHE A 62 -19.17 12.00 2.45
CA PHE A 62 -18.29 12.62 1.46
C PHE A 62 -17.21 11.65 0.97
N ILE A 63 -16.60 10.87 1.87
CA ILE A 63 -15.68 9.78 1.50
C ILE A 63 -16.39 8.80 0.56
N GLY A 64 -17.57 8.31 0.95
CA GLY A 64 -18.33 7.35 0.15
C GLY A 64 -18.67 7.87 -1.25
N LEU A 65 -19.24 9.07 -1.35
CA LEU A 65 -19.61 9.68 -2.63
C LEU A 65 -18.40 9.88 -3.55
N SER A 66 -17.30 10.38 -2.98
CA SER A 66 -16.05 10.58 -3.72
C SER A 66 -15.44 9.26 -4.18
N SER A 67 -15.42 8.22 -3.34
CA SER A 67 -14.92 6.89 -3.70
C SER A 67 -15.77 6.21 -4.78
N VAL A 68 -17.09 6.43 -4.80
CA VAL A 68 -17.94 6.01 -5.94
C VAL A 68 -17.54 6.76 -7.20
N ALA A 69 -17.44 8.09 -7.15
CA ALA A 69 -17.11 8.92 -8.31
C ALA A 69 -15.75 8.53 -8.91
N ILE A 70 -14.72 8.38 -8.07
CA ILE A 70 -13.38 7.92 -8.46
C ILE A 70 -13.49 6.51 -9.07
N SER A 71 -14.18 5.57 -8.42
CA SER A 71 -14.31 4.20 -8.92
C SER A 71 -15.05 4.11 -10.26
N VAL A 72 -15.98 5.02 -10.55
CA VAL A 72 -16.70 5.09 -11.84
C VAL A 72 -15.83 5.72 -12.91
N TRP A 73 -15.18 6.85 -12.64
CA TRP A 73 -14.30 7.53 -13.59
C TRP A 73 -13.18 6.60 -14.08
N PHE A 74 -12.57 5.90 -13.13
CA PHE A 74 -11.49 4.98 -13.38
C PHE A 74 -11.99 3.58 -13.84
N ARG A 75 -13.28 3.40 -14.14
CA ARG A 75 -13.78 2.13 -14.72
C ARG A 75 -13.45 1.99 -16.22
N ALA A 76 -13.36 3.11 -16.94
CA ALA A 76 -13.17 3.15 -18.39
C ALA A 76 -11.70 3.15 -18.85
N SER A 77 -10.74 3.33 -17.93
CA SER A 77 -9.30 3.33 -18.24
C SER A 77 -8.65 2.05 -17.70
N PRO A 78 -8.38 1.04 -18.56
CA PRO A 78 -7.96 -0.27 -18.09
C PRO A 78 -6.45 -0.27 -17.84
N THR A 79 -6.08 -0.47 -16.58
CA THR A 79 -4.77 -0.99 -16.11
C THR A 79 -3.53 -0.10 -16.30
N GLY A 80 -2.55 -0.30 -15.42
CA GLY A 80 -1.24 0.37 -15.45
C GLY A 80 -0.91 1.11 -14.17
N LEU A 81 0.39 1.30 -13.92
CA LEU A 81 0.88 1.95 -12.70
C LEU A 81 0.40 3.40 -12.57
N ARG A 82 0.38 4.16 -13.69
CA ARG A 82 -0.06 5.57 -13.69
C ARG A 82 -1.48 5.73 -13.18
N TYR A 83 -2.38 4.85 -13.63
CA TYR A 83 -3.76 4.79 -13.18
C TYR A 83 -3.84 4.56 -11.66
N LEU A 84 -3.10 3.58 -11.15
CA LEU A 84 -3.10 3.24 -9.73
C LEU A 84 -2.64 4.43 -8.89
N VAL A 85 -1.57 5.09 -9.32
CA VAL A 85 -1.02 6.28 -8.64
C VAL A 85 -2.02 7.42 -8.62
N VAL A 86 -2.62 7.78 -9.76
CA VAL A 86 -3.60 8.89 -9.82
C VAL A 86 -4.83 8.56 -8.98
N LYS A 87 -5.34 7.33 -9.04
CA LYS A 87 -6.47 6.88 -8.22
C LYS A 87 -6.16 7.01 -6.72
N GLN A 88 -4.97 6.58 -6.30
CA GLN A 88 -4.55 6.66 -4.90
C GLN A 88 -4.37 8.11 -4.42
N LEU A 89 -3.83 8.99 -5.28
CA LEU A 89 -3.68 10.41 -4.97
C LEU A 89 -5.05 11.10 -4.80
N LEU A 90 -6.04 10.75 -5.61
CA LEU A 90 -7.39 11.29 -5.48
C LEU A 90 -8.05 10.83 -4.17
N HIS A 91 -7.96 9.55 -3.81
CA HIS A 91 -8.47 9.09 -2.51
C HIS A 91 -7.75 9.77 -1.34
N PHE A 92 -6.41 9.89 -1.41
CA PHE A 92 -5.65 10.61 -0.38
C PHE A 92 -6.09 12.07 -0.24
N LEU A 93 -6.34 12.76 -1.36
CA LEU A 93 -6.84 14.13 -1.35
C LEU A 93 -8.23 14.24 -0.71
N VAL A 94 -9.13 13.30 -1.01
CA VAL A 94 -10.47 13.22 -0.38
C VAL A 94 -10.33 13.07 1.14
N LEU A 95 -9.49 12.14 1.60
CA LEU A 95 -9.25 11.93 3.03
C LEU A 95 -8.65 13.18 3.69
N LEU A 96 -7.67 13.82 3.04
CA LEU A 96 -7.07 15.06 3.53
C LEU A 96 -8.11 16.17 3.68
N ILE A 97 -8.98 16.37 2.68
CA ILE A 97 -10.08 17.34 2.73
C ILE A 97 -10.97 17.04 3.93
N VAL A 98 -11.44 15.80 4.08
CA VAL A 98 -12.33 15.42 5.19
C VAL A 98 -11.70 15.72 6.54
N VAL A 99 -10.43 15.34 6.74
CA VAL A 99 -9.73 15.61 8.01
C VAL A 99 -9.61 17.12 8.27
N LEU A 100 -9.29 17.92 7.25
CA LEU A 100 -9.15 19.38 7.42
C LEU A 100 -10.48 20.08 7.71
N PHE A 101 -11.61 19.55 7.26
CA PHE A 101 -12.95 20.10 7.51
C PHE A 101 -13.55 19.64 8.84
N VAL A 102 -13.27 18.40 9.24
CA VAL A 102 -13.90 17.77 10.41
C VAL A 102 -13.19 18.10 11.72
N VAL A 103 -11.88 18.37 11.65
CA VAL A 103 -11.08 18.70 12.84
C VAL A 103 -11.14 20.20 13.14
N GLU A 104 -11.75 20.57 14.27
CA GLU A 104 -11.79 21.94 14.79
C GLU A 104 -10.38 22.50 15.05
N SER A 105 -10.21 23.83 14.88
CA SER A 105 -8.92 24.51 14.94
C SER A 105 -8.22 24.40 16.30
N GLU A 106 -8.96 24.36 17.40
CA GLU A 106 -8.41 24.33 18.77
C GLU A 106 -7.90 22.93 19.17
N GLU A 107 -8.61 21.87 18.76
CA GLU A 107 -8.22 20.48 19.00
C GLU A 107 -6.98 20.03 18.20
N ARG A 108 -6.59 20.79 17.15
CA ARG A 108 -5.34 20.57 16.40
C ARG A 108 -4.11 20.67 17.29
N VAL A 109 -4.15 21.54 18.29
CA VAL A 109 -3.04 21.81 19.21
C VAL A 109 -3.02 20.81 20.38
N ALA A 110 -4.18 20.54 21.00
CA ALA A 110 -4.29 19.63 22.14
C ALA A 110 -3.94 18.17 21.78
N ALA A 111 -4.39 17.71 20.62
CA ALA A 111 -4.15 16.35 20.19
C ALA A 111 -2.72 16.11 19.68
N LYS A 112 -1.87 17.12 19.55
CA LYS A 112 -0.43 16.94 19.33
C LYS A 112 0.27 16.48 20.62
N ILE A 113 -0.21 16.96 21.77
CA ILE A 113 0.38 16.72 23.10
C ILE A 113 0.10 15.29 23.61
N VAL A 114 -1.05 14.70 23.26
CA VAL A 114 -1.44 13.34 23.68
C VAL A 114 -0.74 12.24 22.86
N LEU A 115 -0.38 12.53 21.61
CA LEU A 115 0.33 11.57 20.72
C LEU A 115 1.79 11.39 21.09
N ASP A 116 2.44 12.44 21.60
CA ASP A 116 3.85 12.44 21.99
C ASP A 116 4.19 11.51 23.18
N GLN A 117 3.19 10.97 23.89
CA GLN A 117 3.41 10.20 25.13
C GLN A 117 3.17 8.69 25.02
N THR A 118 2.88 8.16 23.83
CA THR A 118 2.36 6.79 23.73
C THR A 118 3.15 5.89 22.76
N ASP A 119 3.78 4.85 23.29
CA ASP A 119 4.48 3.78 22.54
C ASP A 119 3.64 3.16 21.40
N TRP A 120 2.31 3.20 21.54
CA TRP A 120 1.35 2.73 20.54
C TRP A 120 1.43 3.49 19.20
N TRP A 121 1.77 4.78 19.19
CA TRP A 121 1.86 5.55 17.95
C TRP A 121 3.03 5.11 17.08
N MET A 122 4.18 4.86 17.71
CA MET A 122 5.36 4.30 17.04
C MET A 122 5.04 2.93 16.45
N LEU A 123 4.42 2.03 17.25
CA LEU A 123 3.98 0.72 16.77
C LEU A 123 2.97 0.81 15.63
N PHE A 124 2.04 1.78 15.68
CA PHE A 124 1.06 2.02 14.63
C PHE A 124 1.70 2.49 13.31
N CYS A 125 2.65 3.42 13.38
CA CYS A 125 3.40 3.89 12.21
C CYS A 125 4.25 2.77 11.60
N TRP A 126 4.90 1.95 12.44
CA TRP A 126 5.66 0.79 12.00
C TRP A 126 4.76 -0.27 11.35
N GLY A 127 3.60 -0.56 11.97
CA GLY A 127 2.59 -1.44 11.40
C GLY A 127 2.09 -0.96 10.02
N THR A 128 1.88 0.35 9.87
CA THR A 128 1.50 0.97 8.59
C THR A 128 2.58 0.78 7.53
N ALA A 129 3.87 0.89 7.89
CA ALA A 129 4.97 0.62 6.96
C ALA A 129 4.96 -0.83 6.44
N TYR A 130 4.78 -1.82 7.32
CA TYR A 130 4.65 -3.22 6.89
C TYR A 130 3.43 -3.42 5.98
N LEU A 131 2.31 -2.82 6.34
CA LEU A 131 1.07 -2.92 5.56
C LEU A 131 1.24 -2.36 4.14
N LEU A 132 1.87 -1.18 3.99
CA LEU A 132 2.17 -0.60 2.68
C LEU A 132 3.17 -1.44 1.87
N ALA A 133 4.16 -2.04 2.55
CA ALA A 133 5.18 -2.88 1.94
C ALA A 133 4.64 -4.22 1.41
N MET A 134 3.46 -4.69 1.83
CA MET A 134 2.90 -5.96 1.36
C MET A 134 2.07 -5.80 0.09
N LYS A 135 0.73 -5.83 0.19
CA LYS A 135 -0.16 -5.89 -0.97
C LYS A 135 -0.12 -4.63 -1.86
N PRO A 136 -0.05 -3.40 -1.32
CA PRO A 136 0.04 -2.20 -2.15
C PRO A 136 1.31 -2.18 -2.99
N SER A 137 2.46 -2.46 -2.38
CA SER A 137 3.74 -2.55 -3.09
C SER A 137 3.75 -3.70 -4.12
N SER A 138 3.23 -4.88 -3.77
CA SER A 138 3.09 -5.98 -4.75
C SER A 138 2.23 -5.58 -5.96
N ALA A 139 1.13 -4.87 -5.73
CA ALA A 139 0.25 -4.39 -6.80
C ALA A 139 0.98 -3.39 -7.71
N ALA A 140 1.71 -2.44 -7.13
CA ALA A 140 2.49 -1.47 -7.87
C ALA A 140 3.62 -2.14 -8.68
N ILE A 141 4.35 -3.09 -8.09
CA ILE A 141 5.42 -3.84 -8.77
C ILE A 141 4.85 -4.68 -9.92
N ALA A 142 3.72 -5.37 -9.70
CA ALA A 142 3.08 -6.17 -10.74
C ALA A 142 2.66 -5.31 -11.94
N LEU A 143 2.12 -4.12 -11.69
CA LEU A 143 1.76 -3.17 -12.76
C LEU A 143 2.98 -2.51 -13.41
N LEU A 144 4.06 -2.30 -12.67
CA LEU A 144 5.32 -1.77 -13.21
C LEU A 144 5.97 -2.77 -14.17
N LEU A 145 5.94 -4.05 -13.83
CA LEU A 145 6.57 -5.13 -14.59
C LEU A 145 5.62 -5.80 -15.60
N GLN A 146 4.40 -5.29 -15.77
CA GLN A 146 3.35 -5.94 -16.55
C GLN A 146 3.83 -6.31 -17.96
N ASN A 147 4.45 -5.36 -18.67
CA ASN A 147 4.94 -5.56 -20.04
C ASN A 147 5.98 -6.69 -20.14
N TRP A 148 6.93 -6.75 -19.21
CA TRP A 148 7.94 -7.83 -19.16
C TRP A 148 7.32 -9.17 -18.77
N THR A 149 6.33 -9.15 -17.88
CA THR A 149 5.65 -10.36 -17.40
C THR A 149 4.86 -11.02 -18.53
N ASP A 150 4.12 -10.23 -19.29
CA ASP A 150 3.30 -10.72 -20.41
C ASP A 150 4.18 -11.37 -21.49
N GLU A 151 5.34 -10.78 -21.77
CA GLU A 151 6.27 -11.30 -22.77
C GLU A 151 7.00 -12.58 -22.29
N VAL A 152 7.50 -12.61 -21.05
CA VAL A 152 8.14 -13.81 -20.47
C VAL A 152 7.14 -14.97 -20.33
N THR A 153 5.87 -14.67 -20.03
CA THR A 153 4.83 -15.71 -19.88
C THR A 153 4.28 -16.16 -21.23
N SER A 154 4.32 -15.32 -22.28
CA SER A 154 3.85 -15.70 -23.62
C SER A 154 4.63 -16.85 -24.24
N THR A 155 5.87 -17.07 -23.79
CA THR A 155 6.75 -18.18 -24.18
C THR A 155 6.53 -19.46 -23.38
N GLU A 156 5.77 -19.44 -22.27
CA GLU A 156 5.52 -20.61 -21.41
C GLU A 156 4.05 -21.07 -21.48
N SER A 157 3.80 -22.35 -21.76
CA SER A 157 2.45 -22.92 -21.82
C SER A 157 1.69 -22.78 -20.49
N SER A 158 0.56 -22.09 -20.53
CA SER A 158 -0.15 -21.42 -19.43
C SER A 158 -0.96 -22.32 -18.46
N GLY A 159 -0.61 -23.60 -18.31
CA GLY A 159 -1.44 -24.59 -17.59
C GLY A 159 -0.96 -25.08 -16.22
N THR A 160 0.34 -25.11 -15.94
CA THR A 160 0.90 -26.00 -14.88
C THR A 160 1.49 -25.32 -13.64
N ASN A 161 1.61 -23.98 -13.60
CA ASN A 161 2.51 -23.32 -12.63
C ASN A 161 1.82 -22.48 -11.52
N LYS A 162 0.53 -22.69 -11.21
CA LYS A 162 -0.16 -21.98 -10.11
C LYS A 162 0.60 -22.01 -8.77
N PRO A 163 1.12 -23.15 -8.29
CA PRO A 163 1.85 -23.21 -7.02
C PRO A 163 3.14 -22.37 -7.01
N LEU A 164 3.81 -22.25 -8.15
CA LEU A 164 5.05 -21.47 -8.28
C LEU A 164 4.78 -19.96 -8.28
N LYS A 165 3.66 -19.53 -8.85
CA LYS A 165 3.24 -18.12 -8.85
C LYS A 165 2.98 -17.59 -7.44
N ASP A 166 2.37 -18.42 -6.58
CA ASP A 166 2.12 -18.06 -5.19
C ASP A 166 3.43 -18.00 -4.37
N ALA A 167 4.37 -18.92 -4.60
CA ALA A 167 5.67 -18.92 -3.92
C ALA A 167 6.48 -17.64 -4.20
N GLY A 168 6.50 -17.15 -5.44
CA GLY A 168 7.17 -15.89 -5.80
C GLY A 168 6.59 -14.67 -5.07
N ALA A 169 5.27 -14.63 -4.87
CA ALA A 169 4.61 -13.56 -4.12
C ALA A 169 5.01 -13.57 -2.63
N TYR A 170 5.07 -14.76 -2.01
CA TYR A 170 5.52 -14.90 -0.62
C TYR A 170 6.99 -14.55 -0.44
N ILE A 171 7.88 -14.94 -1.36
CA ILE A 171 9.30 -14.52 -1.34
C ILE A 171 9.39 -12.99 -1.32
N GLY A 172 8.63 -12.31 -2.18
CA GLY A 172 8.58 -10.85 -2.21
C GLY A 172 8.08 -10.23 -0.90
N TYR A 173 7.10 -10.85 -0.23
CA TYR A 173 6.66 -10.40 1.09
C TYR A 173 7.75 -10.56 2.15
N PHE A 174 8.39 -11.73 2.24
CA PHE A 174 9.46 -11.95 3.22
C PHE A 174 10.64 -11.00 3.03
N GLU A 175 11.07 -10.78 1.78
CA GLU A 175 12.11 -9.81 1.45
C GLU A 175 11.74 -8.42 1.98
N ARG A 176 10.54 -7.92 1.66
CA ARG A 176 10.15 -6.56 2.07
C ARG A 176 9.91 -6.44 3.56
N ILE A 177 9.44 -7.48 4.25
CA ILE A 177 9.40 -7.50 5.72
C ILE A 177 10.81 -7.31 6.27
N LEU A 178 11.78 -8.09 5.82
CA LEU A 178 13.17 -7.98 6.30
C LEU A 178 13.76 -6.59 6.01
N ILE A 179 13.54 -6.05 4.81
CA ILE A 179 14.00 -4.70 4.45
C ILE A 179 13.37 -3.65 5.36
N VAL A 180 12.04 -3.67 5.55
CA VAL A 180 11.35 -2.72 6.45
C VAL A 180 11.90 -2.84 7.88
N THR A 181 12.07 -4.06 8.40
CA THR A 181 12.65 -4.30 9.74
C THR A 181 14.04 -3.67 9.87
N PHE A 182 14.93 -3.95 8.92
CA PHE A 182 16.29 -3.42 8.96
C PHE A 182 16.33 -1.90 8.84
N VAL A 183 15.47 -1.30 8.01
CA VAL A 183 15.38 0.16 7.91
C VAL A 183 14.86 0.80 9.20
N LEU A 184 13.80 0.24 9.79
CA LEU A 184 13.23 0.76 11.05
C LEU A 184 14.21 0.63 12.22
N TRP A 185 15.06 -0.40 12.23
CA TRP A 185 16.15 -0.57 13.20
C TRP A 185 17.46 0.14 12.83
N GLY A 186 17.50 0.90 11.73
CA GLY A 186 18.70 1.63 11.29
C GLY A 186 19.84 0.73 10.78
N GLN A 187 19.57 -0.54 10.50
CA GLN A 187 20.52 -1.55 10.05
C GLN A 187 20.57 -1.62 8.51
N LEU A 188 20.96 -0.53 7.84
CA LEU A 188 21.14 -0.52 6.38
C LEU A 188 22.06 -1.64 5.85
N PRO A 189 23.13 -2.09 6.55
CA PRO A 189 23.89 -3.27 6.12
C PRO A 189 23.06 -4.55 6.02
N GLY A 190 22.03 -4.71 6.87
CA GLY A 190 21.09 -5.83 6.79
C GLY A 190 20.27 -5.82 5.50
N VAL A 191 19.89 -4.64 5.00
CA VAL A 191 19.23 -4.50 3.69
C VAL A 191 20.15 -4.99 2.57
N ALA A 192 21.43 -4.60 2.59
CA ALA A 192 22.42 -5.04 1.60
C ALA A 192 22.61 -6.56 1.62
N LEU A 193 22.60 -7.19 2.80
CA LEU A 193 22.66 -8.64 2.96
C LEU A 193 21.46 -9.35 2.29
N VAL A 194 20.25 -8.84 2.49
CA VAL A 194 19.03 -9.41 1.86
C VAL A 194 19.12 -9.35 0.34
N LEU A 195 19.55 -8.21 -0.21
CA LEU A 195 19.70 -8.03 -1.65
C LEU A 195 20.82 -8.91 -2.23
N ALA A 196 21.93 -9.06 -1.51
CA ALA A 196 23.02 -9.94 -1.89
C ALA A 196 22.56 -11.41 -1.91
N ALA A 197 21.89 -11.88 -0.84
CA ALA A 197 21.37 -13.24 -0.76
C ALA A 197 20.40 -13.54 -1.91
N LYS A 198 19.47 -12.62 -2.20
CA LYS A 198 18.53 -12.75 -3.32
C LYS A 198 19.25 -12.83 -4.67
N SER A 199 20.30 -12.05 -4.88
CA SER A 199 21.09 -12.05 -6.11
C SER A 199 21.86 -13.36 -6.30
N VAL A 200 22.42 -13.94 -5.24
CA VAL A 200 23.14 -15.22 -5.28
C VAL A 200 22.20 -16.36 -5.67
N PHE A 201 21.02 -16.46 -5.06
CA PHE A 201 20.05 -17.51 -5.41
C PHE A 201 19.53 -17.40 -6.84
N ARG A 202 19.49 -16.17 -7.39
CA ARG A 202 18.99 -15.92 -8.74
C ARG A 202 20.07 -16.06 -9.83
N PHE A 203 21.34 -16.18 -9.45
CA PHE A 203 22.45 -16.27 -10.39
C PHE A 203 22.41 -17.55 -11.23
N GLY A 204 21.97 -18.68 -10.65
CA GLY A 204 21.76 -19.94 -11.38
C GLY A 204 20.68 -19.79 -12.47
N ASP A 205 19.52 -19.27 -12.09
CA ASP A 205 18.39 -19.07 -13.02
C ASP A 205 18.75 -18.14 -14.18
N LEU A 206 19.50 -17.06 -13.91
CA LEU A 206 19.93 -16.09 -14.93
C LEU A 206 20.92 -16.71 -15.93
N LYS A 207 21.74 -17.66 -15.50
CA LYS A 207 22.67 -18.39 -16.36
C LYS A 207 21.95 -19.39 -17.27
N ASP A 208 20.90 -20.04 -16.76
CA ASP A 208 20.17 -21.09 -17.47
C ASP A 208 19.05 -20.56 -18.38
N HIS A 209 18.39 -19.45 -18.02
CA HIS A 209 17.25 -18.87 -18.75
C HIS A 209 17.65 -17.64 -19.59
N GLY A 210 18.92 -17.55 -20.01
CA GLY A 210 19.70 -16.38 -20.47
C GLY A 210 19.16 -15.45 -21.59
N SER A 211 17.86 -15.21 -21.67
CA SER A 211 17.30 -14.10 -22.42
C SER A 211 17.56 -12.77 -21.71
N ARG A 212 17.89 -11.74 -22.49
CA ARG A 212 18.04 -10.37 -22.00
C ARG A 212 16.81 -9.89 -21.23
N MET A 213 15.62 -10.26 -21.70
CA MET A 213 14.34 -9.85 -21.11
C MET A 213 14.08 -10.48 -19.72
N PHE A 214 14.38 -11.77 -19.54
CA PHE A 214 14.28 -12.41 -18.22
C PHE A 214 15.24 -11.75 -17.21
N THR A 215 16.44 -11.42 -17.68
CA THR A 215 17.46 -10.75 -16.88
C THR A 215 17.03 -9.35 -16.46
N GLU A 216 16.44 -8.57 -17.38
CA GLU A 216 15.86 -7.26 -17.08
C GLU A 216 14.66 -7.36 -16.12
N TYR A 217 13.74 -8.31 -16.33
CA TYR A 217 12.59 -8.56 -15.45
C TYR A 217 13.02 -8.83 -14.00
N VAL A 218 13.99 -9.72 -13.82
CA VAL A 218 14.53 -10.09 -12.51
C VAL A 218 15.22 -8.91 -11.82
N MET A 219 16.04 -8.15 -12.55
CA MET A 219 16.72 -6.98 -12.00
C MET A 219 15.75 -5.88 -11.62
N LEU A 220 14.85 -5.49 -12.53
CA LEU A 220 13.83 -4.47 -12.27
C LEU A 220 12.93 -4.85 -11.11
N GLY A 221 12.50 -6.12 -11.04
CA GLY A 221 11.69 -6.59 -9.93
C GLY A 221 12.41 -6.57 -8.58
N THR A 222 13.70 -6.87 -8.56
CA THR A 222 14.51 -6.80 -7.33
C THR A 222 14.72 -5.35 -6.88
N PHE A 223 15.11 -4.45 -7.78
CA PHE A 223 15.27 -3.04 -7.45
C PHE A 223 13.96 -2.37 -7.05
N ALA A 224 12.86 -2.66 -7.74
CA ALA A 224 11.55 -2.13 -7.39
C ALA A 224 11.11 -2.62 -6.00
N SER A 225 11.22 -3.92 -5.71
CA SER A 225 10.90 -4.49 -4.39
C SER A 225 11.71 -3.84 -3.28
N ALA A 226 13.01 -3.67 -3.50
CA ALA A 226 13.91 -3.00 -2.55
C ALA A 226 13.50 -1.54 -2.31
N LEU A 227 13.22 -0.80 -3.39
CA LEU A 227 12.80 0.60 -3.31
C LEU A 227 11.51 0.77 -2.51
N PHE A 228 10.51 -0.08 -2.76
CA PHE A 228 9.25 -0.05 -1.99
C PHE A 228 9.47 -0.44 -0.52
N GLY A 229 10.26 -1.48 -0.24
CA GLY A 229 10.57 -1.89 1.14
C GLY A 229 11.31 -0.78 1.91
N ILE A 230 12.34 -0.20 1.32
CA ILE A 230 13.11 0.89 1.93
C ILE A 230 12.22 2.12 2.13
N GLY A 231 11.48 2.52 1.10
CA GLY A 231 10.59 3.67 1.15
C GLY A 231 9.51 3.54 2.23
N CYS A 232 8.89 2.37 2.35
CA CYS A 232 7.90 2.11 3.41
C CYS A 232 8.53 2.17 4.80
N GLY A 233 9.71 1.56 4.99
CA GLY A 233 10.43 1.61 6.27
C GLY A 233 10.82 3.03 6.67
N LEU A 234 11.36 3.82 5.73
CA LEU A 234 11.70 5.23 5.98
C LEU A 234 10.46 6.07 6.30
N LEU A 235 9.36 5.85 5.58
CA LEU A 235 8.09 6.52 5.85
C LEU A 235 7.58 6.21 7.26
N GLY A 236 7.56 4.94 7.66
CA GLY A 236 7.14 4.53 9.01
C GLY A 236 8.02 5.12 10.10
N GLY A 237 9.34 5.09 9.93
CA GLY A 237 10.30 5.65 10.87
C GLY A 237 10.31 7.19 10.92
N TYR A 238 9.88 7.86 9.84
CA TYR A 238 9.69 9.31 9.84
C TYR A 238 8.39 9.70 10.53
N LEU A 239 7.27 9.03 10.21
CA LEU A 239 5.96 9.28 10.82
C LEU A 239 5.95 9.01 12.32
N SER A 240 6.72 8.03 12.81
CA SER A 240 6.82 7.71 14.23
C SER A 240 7.55 8.76 15.08
N LYS A 241 8.13 9.80 14.46
CA LYS A 241 8.83 10.90 15.17
C LYS A 241 7.95 12.15 15.38
N PHE A 242 6.72 12.14 14.87
CA PHE A 242 5.71 13.19 15.02
C PHE A 242 4.66 12.80 16.04
#